data_AF-A0A2Z5EN55-F1
#
_entry.id   AF-A0A2Z5EN55-F1
#
_cell.length_a   1.000
_cell.length_b   1.000
_cell.length_c   1.000
_cell.angle_alpha   90.00
_cell.angle_beta   90.00
_cell.angle_gamma   90.00
#
_symmetry.space_group_name_H-M   'P 1'
#
loop_
_entity.id
_entity.type
_entity.pdbx_description
1 polymer ?
#
loop_
_entity_poly.entity_id
_entity_poly.type
_entity_poly.pdbx_seq_one_letter_code
_entity_poly.pdbx_strand_id
1 'polypeptide(L)'
;MPIFEGDGRPLAFHLDASIRKGARQKLAADIKEHGGTVVERLNDADFSIVDEQHSRGGRTLLSLGQAYGLTFPNLRFRGLNFVQACIRQGAIFTPVVIRKAMGGVPPREQRGRREFTPRDDEHLAEYLATVVPDPASGGRTGNAIYSKLCSNPEIPWAGNHPWESWRTRYKNKRQWFDSKVADIVRARPANPEALHVQDRRLNRRPYNDAYHLREEEEERTDEEADPQASLSPSFRPSPVLL
;
A
#
# COMPACT_ATOMS: atom_id res chain seq x y z
N MET A 1 -52.36 14.58 -3.52
CA MET A 1 -51.58 15.29 -4.55
C MET A 1 -50.40 14.42 -4.91
N PRO A 2 -50.03 14.30 -6.19
CA PRO A 2 -48.81 13.59 -6.57
C PRO A 2 -47.59 14.33 -6.02
N ILE A 3 -46.74 13.62 -5.26
CA ILE A 3 -45.50 14.15 -4.68
C ILE A 3 -44.30 13.66 -5.50
N PHE A 4 -44.38 12.44 -6.02
CA PHE A 4 -43.32 11.77 -6.74
C PHE A 4 -43.49 11.89 -8.26
N GLU A 5 -43.77 13.11 -8.72
CA GLU A 5 -43.78 13.47 -10.14
C GLU A 5 -42.71 14.54 -10.40
N GLY A 6 -41.97 14.38 -11.48
CA GLY A 6 -40.96 15.34 -11.95
C GLY A 6 -41.02 15.44 -13.47
N ASP A 7 -40.95 16.66 -14.01
CA ASP A 7 -41.01 16.93 -15.46
C ASP A 7 -42.23 16.28 -16.17
N GLY A 8 -43.37 16.18 -15.48
CA GLY A 8 -44.59 15.58 -16.02
C GLY A 8 -44.57 14.05 -16.11
N ARG A 9 -43.57 13.37 -15.53
CA ARG A 9 -43.51 11.91 -15.43
C ARG A 9 -43.44 11.43 -13.97
N PRO A 10 -43.98 10.25 -13.66
CA PRO A 10 -43.72 9.58 -12.39
C PRO A 10 -42.22 9.35 -12.17
N LEU A 11 -41.74 9.63 -10.97
CA LEU A 11 -40.38 9.30 -10.57
C LEU A 11 -40.27 7.81 -10.26
N ALA A 12 -39.18 7.19 -10.73
CA ALA A 12 -38.94 5.77 -10.61
C ALA A 12 -38.08 5.44 -9.39
N PHE A 13 -38.51 4.45 -8.62
CA PHE A 13 -37.88 4.01 -7.38
C PHE A 13 -37.45 2.55 -7.45
N HIS A 14 -36.18 2.29 -7.16
CA HIS A 14 -35.67 0.96 -6.88
C HIS A 14 -35.64 0.72 -5.36
N LEU A 15 -36.06 -0.47 -4.91
CA LEU A 15 -36.03 -0.86 -3.51
C LEU A 15 -34.98 -1.95 -3.28
N ASP A 16 -33.86 -1.60 -2.66
CA ASP A 16 -32.70 -2.48 -2.50
C ASP A 16 -33.00 -3.74 -1.66
N ALA A 17 -32.22 -4.79 -1.92
CA ALA A 17 -32.32 -6.08 -1.24
C ALA A 17 -32.15 -5.98 0.29
N SER A 18 -31.43 -4.97 0.79
CA SER A 18 -31.23 -4.69 2.23
C SER A 18 -32.53 -4.44 3.01
N ILE A 19 -33.60 -4.00 2.34
CA ILE A 19 -34.88 -3.68 2.98
C ILE A 19 -35.68 -4.95 3.30
N ARG A 20 -36.18 -5.07 4.54
CA ARG A 20 -37.06 -6.18 4.95
C ARG A 20 -38.36 -6.21 4.14
N LYS A 21 -38.89 -7.41 3.86
CA LYS A 21 -40.05 -7.63 2.98
C LYS A 21 -41.27 -6.76 3.32
N GLY A 22 -41.68 -6.71 4.60
CA GLY A 22 -42.84 -5.90 5.02
C GLY A 22 -42.63 -4.39 4.83
N ALA A 23 -41.42 -3.89 5.13
CA ALA A 23 -41.07 -2.49 4.89
C ALA A 23 -41.02 -2.16 3.39
N ARG A 24 -40.51 -3.09 2.56
CA ARG A 24 -40.51 -2.93 1.09
C ARG A 24 -41.92 -2.83 0.52
N GLN A 25 -42.85 -3.67 0.99
CA GLN A 25 -44.25 -3.63 0.56
C GLN A 25 -44.93 -2.32 0.93
N LYS A 26 -44.71 -1.85 2.17
CA LYS A 26 -45.24 -0.56 2.62
C LYS A 26 -44.68 0.60 1.79
N LEU A 27 -43.36 0.68 1.63
CA LEU A 27 -42.71 1.71 0.81
C LEU A 27 -43.23 1.69 -0.63
N ALA A 28 -43.42 0.50 -1.22
CA ALA A 28 -43.95 0.39 -2.57
C ALA A 28 -45.39 0.89 -2.68
N ALA A 29 -46.23 0.65 -1.67
CA ALA A 29 -47.59 1.20 -1.62
C ALA A 29 -47.56 2.73 -1.48
N ASP A 30 -46.77 3.25 -0.53
CA ASP A 30 -46.62 4.68 -0.27
C ASP A 30 -46.15 5.44 -1.53
N ILE A 31 -45.14 4.91 -2.24
CA ILE A 31 -44.61 5.50 -3.47
C ILE A 31 -45.69 5.57 -4.56
N LYS A 32 -46.43 4.47 -4.78
CA LYS A 32 -47.47 4.41 -5.80
C LYS A 32 -48.66 5.32 -5.50
N GLU A 33 -49.10 5.35 -4.23
CA GLU A 33 -50.19 6.21 -3.78
C GLU A 33 -49.90 7.70 -4.00
N HIS A 34 -48.61 8.09 -3.97
CA HIS A 34 -48.17 9.48 -4.14
C HIS A 34 -47.58 9.77 -5.53
N GLY A 35 -47.93 8.97 -6.54
CA GLY A 35 -47.65 9.26 -7.96
C GLY A 35 -46.30 8.75 -8.49
N GLY A 36 -45.55 7.96 -7.71
CA GLY A 36 -44.28 7.37 -8.14
C GLY A 36 -44.44 5.95 -8.69
N THR A 37 -43.39 5.43 -9.33
CA THR A 37 -43.33 4.04 -9.81
C THR A 37 -42.22 3.25 -9.12
N VAL A 38 -42.41 1.94 -8.98
CA VAL A 38 -41.39 1.04 -8.42
C VAL A 38 -40.86 0.17 -9.54
N VAL A 39 -39.54 0.18 -9.72
CA VAL A 39 -38.81 -0.55 -10.77
C VAL A 39 -37.87 -1.58 -10.16
N GLU A 40 -37.59 -2.65 -10.91
CA GLU A 40 -36.72 -3.73 -10.45
C GLU A 40 -35.23 -3.45 -10.68
N ARG A 41 -34.90 -2.66 -11.70
CA ARG A 41 -33.52 -2.40 -12.10
C ARG A 41 -33.09 -1.00 -11.64
N LEU A 42 -31.85 -0.91 -11.17
CA LEU A 42 -31.23 0.36 -10.80
C LEU A 42 -31.13 1.35 -11.97
N ASN A 43 -30.99 0.86 -13.20
CA ASN A 43 -30.75 1.68 -14.38
C ASN A 43 -31.98 2.50 -14.80
N ASP A 44 -33.17 2.01 -14.43
CA ASP A 44 -34.47 2.63 -14.75
C ASP A 44 -34.96 3.53 -13.60
N ALA A 45 -34.19 3.63 -12.51
CA ALA A 45 -34.59 4.32 -11.29
C ALA A 45 -33.99 5.73 -11.21
N ASP A 46 -34.79 6.69 -10.76
CA ASP A 46 -34.32 8.00 -10.33
C ASP A 46 -33.76 7.93 -8.89
N PHE A 47 -34.41 7.13 -8.03
CA PHE A 47 -33.99 6.92 -6.65
C PHE A 47 -33.83 5.43 -6.31
N SER A 48 -32.82 5.10 -5.51
CA SER A 48 -32.67 3.78 -4.89
C SER A 48 -32.76 3.89 -3.38
N ILE A 49 -33.76 3.26 -2.78
CA ILE A 49 -33.94 3.22 -1.33
C ILE A 49 -33.12 2.07 -0.76
N VAL A 50 -32.31 2.37 0.25
CA VAL A 50 -31.38 1.44 0.88
C VAL A 50 -31.51 1.51 2.40
N ASP A 51 -31.42 0.35 3.05
CA ASP A 51 -31.24 0.26 4.49
C ASP A 51 -29.75 0.10 4.81
N GLU A 52 -29.08 1.20 5.18
CA GLU A 52 -27.64 1.19 5.49
C GLU A 52 -27.30 0.26 6.65
N GLN A 53 -28.19 0.11 7.64
CA GLN A 53 -27.97 -0.71 8.84
C GLN A 53 -27.94 -2.20 8.51
N HIS A 54 -28.73 -2.63 7.53
CA HIS A 54 -28.82 -4.03 7.09
C HIS A 54 -28.13 -4.26 5.74
N SER A 55 -27.38 -3.28 5.23
CA SER A 55 -26.67 -3.43 3.97
C SER A 55 -25.46 -4.37 4.15
N ARG A 56 -25.28 -5.28 3.19
CA ARG A 56 -24.09 -6.16 3.17
C ARG A 56 -22.81 -5.33 3.05
N GLY A 57 -21.80 -5.67 3.83
CA GLY A 57 -20.48 -5.05 3.74
C GLY A 57 -20.40 -3.61 4.26
N GLY A 58 -21.39 -3.15 5.04
CA GLY A 58 -21.39 -1.79 5.59
C GLY A 58 -21.50 -0.70 4.52
N ARG A 59 -22.20 -0.97 3.41
CA ARG A 59 -22.41 -0.01 2.33
C ARG A 59 -23.21 1.19 2.84
N THR A 60 -22.63 2.37 2.70
CA THR A 60 -23.28 3.64 2.97
C THR A 60 -23.86 4.25 1.69
N LEU A 61 -24.81 5.17 1.80
CA LEU A 61 -25.34 5.94 0.66
C LEU A 61 -24.22 6.66 -0.10
N LEU A 62 -23.19 7.14 0.61
CA LEU A 62 -22.02 7.78 0.00
C LEU A 62 -21.22 6.78 -0.83
N SER A 63 -20.88 5.63 -0.27
CA SER A 63 -20.11 4.59 -1.00
C SER A 63 -20.86 4.07 -2.23
N LEU A 64 -22.19 3.94 -2.14
CA LEU A 64 -23.03 3.56 -3.27
C LEU A 64 -23.08 4.67 -4.33
N GLY A 65 -23.22 5.93 -3.91
CA GLY A 65 -23.13 7.07 -4.81
C GLY A 65 -21.78 7.16 -5.54
N GLN A 66 -20.68 6.87 -4.85
CA GLN A 66 -19.34 6.81 -5.45
C GLN A 66 -19.19 5.65 -6.44
N ALA A 67 -19.68 4.46 -6.07
CA ALA A 67 -19.55 3.26 -6.89
C ALA A 67 -20.40 3.31 -8.17
N TYR A 68 -21.62 3.85 -8.08
CA TYR A 68 -22.57 3.85 -9.18
C TYR A 68 -22.70 5.21 -9.89
N GLY A 69 -22.14 6.29 -9.34
CA GLY A 69 -22.31 7.64 -9.88
C GLY A 69 -21.69 7.85 -11.26
N LEU A 70 -20.71 7.04 -11.64
CA LEU A 70 -20.13 7.05 -13.00
C LEU A 70 -21.07 6.40 -14.02
N THR A 71 -21.67 5.26 -13.65
CA THR A 71 -22.55 4.47 -14.54
C THR A 71 -23.95 5.06 -14.62
N PHE A 72 -24.47 5.55 -13.50
CA PHE A 72 -25.84 6.04 -13.34
C PHE A 72 -25.80 7.47 -12.75
N PRO A 73 -25.42 8.49 -13.55
CA PRO A 73 -25.18 9.85 -13.06
C PRO A 73 -26.44 10.54 -12.51
N ASN A 74 -27.63 10.06 -12.88
CA ASN A 74 -28.92 10.57 -12.42
C ASN A 74 -29.48 9.80 -11.21
N LEU A 75 -28.99 8.59 -10.96
CA LEU A 75 -29.46 7.77 -9.84
C LEU A 75 -29.02 8.36 -8.50
N ARG A 76 -29.95 8.41 -7.54
CA ARG A 76 -29.70 8.91 -6.19
C ARG A 76 -30.03 7.87 -5.14
N PHE A 77 -29.06 7.49 -4.32
CA PHE A 77 -29.29 6.62 -3.18
C PHE A 77 -29.89 7.41 -2.00
N ARG A 78 -30.88 6.82 -1.32
CA ARG A 78 -31.59 7.42 -0.18
C ARG A 78 -31.87 6.37 0.90
N GLY A 79 -31.99 6.82 2.14
CA GLY A 79 -32.33 5.96 3.28
C GLY A 79 -33.84 5.67 3.40
N LEU A 80 -34.20 4.71 4.26
CA LEU A 80 -35.59 4.26 4.48
C LEU A 80 -36.59 5.38 4.78
N ASN A 81 -36.15 6.42 5.49
CA ASN A 81 -37.02 7.51 5.93
C ASN A 81 -37.33 8.53 4.82
N PHE A 82 -36.69 8.42 3.65
CA PHE A 82 -36.82 9.39 2.56
C PHE A 82 -38.25 9.53 2.08
N VAL A 83 -38.91 8.41 1.72
CA VAL A 83 -40.27 8.41 1.18
C VAL A 83 -41.24 9.06 2.18
N GLN A 84 -41.17 8.65 3.44
CA GLN A 84 -42.02 9.18 4.50
C GLN A 84 -41.72 10.66 4.81
N ALA A 85 -40.46 11.08 4.73
CA ALA A 85 -40.09 12.48 4.86
C ALA A 85 -40.68 13.34 3.73
N CYS A 86 -40.63 12.86 2.49
CA CYS A 86 -41.22 13.53 1.35
C CYS A 86 -42.75 13.64 1.48
N ILE A 87 -43.42 12.55 1.88
CA ILE A 87 -44.88 12.52 2.10
C ILE A 87 -45.28 13.55 3.15
N ARG A 88 -44.60 13.55 4.30
CA ARG A 88 -44.87 14.48 5.40
C ARG A 88 -44.65 15.95 5.01
N GLN A 89 -43.65 16.23 4.17
CA GLN A 89 -43.35 17.59 3.70
C GLN A 89 -44.18 18.01 2.48
N GLY A 90 -44.86 17.07 1.82
CA GLY A 90 -45.59 17.33 0.58
C GLY A 90 -44.69 17.62 -0.63
N ALA A 91 -43.38 17.38 -0.53
CA ALA A 91 -42.39 17.70 -1.56
C ALA A 91 -41.19 16.76 -1.51
N ILE A 92 -40.43 16.68 -2.60
CA ILE A 92 -39.23 15.84 -2.68
C ILE A 92 -38.09 16.47 -1.87
N PHE A 93 -37.70 15.80 -0.78
CA PHE A 93 -36.64 16.25 0.09
C PHE A 93 -35.25 16.00 -0.54
N THR A 94 -34.56 17.04 -1.01
CA THR A 94 -33.17 16.92 -1.47
C THR A 94 -32.21 17.53 -0.45
N PRO A 95 -31.46 16.71 0.33
CA PRO A 95 -30.53 17.26 1.30
C PRO A 95 -29.39 18.00 0.59
N VAL A 96 -29.16 19.24 0.98
CA VAL A 96 -28.01 20.03 0.51
C VAL A 96 -26.75 19.48 1.17
N VAL A 97 -25.80 19.00 0.35
CA VAL A 97 -24.51 18.52 0.85
C VAL A 97 -23.64 19.73 1.22
N ILE A 98 -23.48 19.99 2.51
CA ILE A 98 -22.57 21.03 3.00
C ILE A 98 -21.14 20.53 2.80
N ARG A 99 -20.43 21.11 1.84
CA ARG A 99 -19.01 20.83 1.61
C ARG A 99 -18.18 21.45 2.74
N LYS A 100 -17.30 20.66 3.35
CA LYS A 100 -16.30 21.16 4.28
C LYS A 100 -15.02 21.50 3.53
N ALA A 101 -14.27 22.48 4.02
CA ALA A 101 -12.92 22.73 3.52
C ALA A 101 -12.07 21.46 3.70
N MET A 102 -11.29 21.11 2.68
CA MET A 102 -10.31 20.04 2.80
C MET A 102 -9.29 20.42 3.87
N GLY A 103 -8.90 19.45 4.70
CA GLY A 103 -7.75 19.62 5.58
C GLY A 103 -6.48 19.81 4.73
N GLY A 104 -5.55 20.61 5.22
CA GLY A 104 -4.30 20.90 4.51
C GLY A 104 -3.70 22.21 4.98
N VAL A 105 -2.38 22.36 4.83
CA VAL A 105 -1.72 23.63 5.08
C VAL A 105 -2.14 24.60 3.95
N PRO A 106 -2.64 25.81 4.26
CA PRO A 106 -2.99 26.79 3.24
C PRO A 106 -1.80 27.09 2.32
N PRO A 107 -2.05 27.50 1.06
CA PRO A 107 -1.00 27.80 0.09
C PRO A 107 0.07 28.72 0.69
N ARG A 108 1.30 28.16 0.74
CA ARG A 108 2.54 28.64 1.36
C ARG A 108 2.64 30.15 1.61
N GLU A 109 2.55 30.51 2.87
CA GLU A 109 3.25 31.70 3.37
C GLU A 109 4.06 31.44 4.65
N GLN A 110 3.99 30.26 5.28
CA GLN A 110 4.64 30.01 6.58
C GLN A 110 5.29 28.62 6.69
N ARG A 111 6.41 28.47 5.99
CA ARG A 111 7.65 27.74 6.36
C ARG A 111 8.54 27.81 5.14
N GLY A 112 9.38 28.85 5.07
CA GLY A 112 10.35 29.03 3.98
C GLY A 112 11.10 27.72 3.79
N ARG A 113 10.94 27.11 2.61
CA ARG A 113 11.70 25.91 2.25
C ARG A 113 13.16 26.35 2.23
N ARG A 114 13.89 26.02 3.30
CA ARG A 114 15.33 26.24 3.33
C ARG A 114 15.95 25.40 2.22
N GLU A 115 16.84 26.00 1.45
CA GLU A 115 17.63 25.28 0.45
C GLU A 115 18.80 24.57 1.13
N PHE A 116 19.17 23.40 0.60
CA PHE A 116 20.35 22.68 1.06
C PHE A 116 21.60 23.46 0.68
N THR A 117 22.40 23.83 1.68
CA THR A 117 23.70 24.46 1.48
C THR A 117 24.79 23.41 1.17
N PRO A 118 25.95 23.82 0.63
CA PRO A 118 27.08 22.90 0.49
C PRO A 118 27.53 22.30 1.83
N ARG A 119 27.46 23.07 2.92
CA ARG A 119 27.78 22.62 4.27
C ARG A 119 26.81 21.54 4.79
N ASP A 120 25.53 21.65 4.43
CA ASP A 120 24.53 20.62 4.72
C ASP A 120 24.91 19.29 4.04
N ASP A 121 25.40 19.35 2.80
CA ASP A 121 25.88 18.16 2.08
C ASP A 121 27.16 17.60 2.72
N GLU A 122 28.10 18.44 3.15
CA GLU A 122 29.31 17.99 3.86
C GLU A 122 28.98 17.27 5.17
N HIS A 123 28.15 17.88 6.02
CA HIS A 123 27.74 17.27 7.28
C HIS A 123 26.99 15.95 7.07
N LEU A 124 26.16 15.86 6.02
CA LEU A 124 25.47 14.61 5.70
C LEU A 124 26.47 13.52 5.26
N ALA A 125 27.48 13.87 4.47
CA ALA A 125 28.54 12.92 4.09
C ALA A 125 29.33 12.44 5.32
N GLU A 126 29.70 13.32 6.24
CA GLU A 126 30.39 12.97 7.49
C GLU A 126 29.55 12.02 8.37
N TYR A 127 28.25 12.32 8.51
CA TYR A 127 27.33 11.47 9.25
C TYR A 127 27.21 10.09 8.61
N LEU A 128 27.03 10.00 7.29
CA LEU A 128 26.95 8.72 6.58
C LEU A 128 28.25 7.93 6.65
N ALA A 129 29.41 8.60 6.62
CA ALA A 129 30.72 7.95 6.81
C ALA A 129 30.88 7.35 8.21
N THR A 130 30.27 7.98 9.21
CA THR A 130 30.31 7.50 10.60
C THR A 130 29.36 6.32 10.82
N VAL A 131 28.12 6.42 10.30
CA VAL A 131 27.04 5.49 10.63
C VAL A 131 26.94 4.33 9.62
N VAL A 132 27.26 4.56 8.35
CA VAL A 132 27.21 3.55 7.28
C VAL A 132 28.43 3.71 6.34
N PRO A 133 29.67 3.43 6.84
CA PRO A 133 30.91 3.66 6.10
C PRO A 133 31.04 2.84 4.82
N ASP A 134 30.42 1.66 4.79
CA ASP A 134 30.52 0.74 3.66
C ASP A 134 29.21 0.75 2.83
N PRO A 135 29.23 1.09 1.54
CA PRO A 135 28.04 1.08 0.71
C PRO A 135 27.42 -0.32 0.54
N ALA A 136 28.22 -1.39 0.64
CA ALA A 136 27.74 -2.75 0.44
C ALA A 136 26.98 -3.32 1.65
N SER A 137 27.02 -2.67 2.83
CA SER A 137 26.18 -3.05 3.98
C SER A 137 24.72 -2.60 3.76
N GLY A 138 24.49 -1.79 2.72
CA GLY A 138 23.20 -1.21 2.42
C GLY A 138 22.95 0.01 3.30
N GLY A 139 21.73 0.18 3.81
CA GLY A 139 21.45 1.20 4.83
C GLY A 139 21.30 2.64 4.33
N ARG A 140 22.21 3.20 3.51
CA ARG A 140 22.23 4.63 3.14
C ARG A 140 20.95 5.17 2.47
N THR A 141 20.06 4.30 2.00
CA THR A 141 18.74 4.67 1.42
C THR A 141 17.55 4.37 2.33
N GLY A 142 17.78 3.83 3.54
CA GLY A 142 16.75 3.46 4.50
C GLY A 142 16.25 4.67 5.30
N ASN A 143 14.97 4.67 5.67
CA ASN A 143 14.35 5.78 6.39
C ASN A 143 14.90 5.95 7.82
N ALA A 144 15.22 4.83 8.49
CA ALA A 144 15.60 4.80 9.90
C ALA A 144 16.83 5.67 10.21
N ILE A 145 17.84 5.68 9.33
CA ILE A 145 19.07 6.46 9.51
C ILE A 145 18.77 7.96 9.51
N TYR A 146 17.98 8.44 8.55
CA TYR A 146 17.63 9.87 8.46
C TYR A 146 16.64 10.30 9.55
N SER A 147 15.71 9.42 9.93
CA SER A 147 14.80 9.69 11.05
C SER A 147 15.58 9.81 12.37
N LYS A 148 16.54 8.89 12.63
CA LYS A 148 17.44 8.94 13.78
C LYS A 148 18.32 10.20 13.76
N LEU A 149 18.85 10.57 12.59
CA LEU A 149 19.61 11.81 12.39
C LEU A 149 18.81 13.04 12.83
N CYS A 150 17.57 13.20 12.35
CA CYS A 150 16.74 14.37 12.66
C CYS A 150 16.19 14.36 14.10
N SER A 151 16.11 13.19 14.72
CA SER A 151 15.65 13.05 16.11
C SER A 151 16.77 13.27 17.13
N ASN A 152 18.03 13.38 16.68
CA ASN A 152 19.16 13.55 17.59
C ASN A 152 19.40 15.05 17.90
N PRO A 153 19.15 15.50 19.15
CA PRO A 153 19.36 16.90 19.52
C PRO A 153 20.83 17.33 19.47
N GLU A 154 21.78 16.39 19.60
CA GLU A 154 23.22 16.66 19.52
C GLU A 154 23.70 16.99 18.09
N ILE A 155 22.82 16.83 17.09
CA ILE A 155 23.11 17.14 15.68
C ILE A 155 22.18 18.28 15.22
N PRO A 156 22.45 19.53 15.65
CA PRO A 156 21.50 20.63 15.48
C PRO A 156 21.22 20.97 14.01
N TRP A 157 22.19 20.75 13.11
CA TRP A 157 22.01 21.00 11.67
C TRP A 157 21.01 20.03 11.02
N ALA A 158 20.76 18.85 11.60
CA ALA A 158 19.83 17.87 11.05
C ALA A 158 18.39 18.40 11.03
N GLY A 159 18.01 19.26 11.99
CA GLY A 159 16.70 19.89 12.08
C GLY A 159 16.39 20.91 10.98
N ASN A 160 17.38 21.30 10.17
CA ASN A 160 17.20 22.26 9.07
C ASN A 160 16.25 21.75 7.97
N HIS A 161 16.16 20.43 7.81
CA HIS A 161 15.30 19.78 6.82
C HIS A 161 14.65 18.53 7.41
N PRO A 162 13.43 18.15 6.97
CA PRO A 162 12.82 16.90 7.42
C PRO A 162 13.61 15.70 6.88
N TRP A 163 13.55 14.57 7.59
CA TRP A 163 14.33 13.38 7.26
C TRP A 163 14.06 12.86 5.84
N GLU A 164 12.84 13.00 5.32
CA GLU A 164 12.52 12.64 3.93
C GLU A 164 13.32 13.48 2.93
N SER A 165 13.54 14.76 3.24
CA SER A 165 14.31 15.67 2.40
C SER A 165 15.78 15.32 2.41
N TRP A 166 16.39 15.01 3.56
CA TRP A 166 17.77 14.53 3.63
C TRP A 166 17.98 13.23 2.84
N ARG A 167 17.07 12.27 3.01
CA ARG A 167 17.10 11.02 2.25
C ARG A 167 17.01 11.26 0.74
N THR A 168 16.11 12.14 0.33
CA THR A 168 15.94 12.51 -1.08
C THR A 168 17.18 13.23 -1.60
N ARG A 169 17.79 14.10 -0.80
CA ARG A 169 19.05 14.79 -1.12
C ARG A 169 20.17 13.80 -1.39
N TYR A 170 20.35 12.81 -0.52
CA TYR A 170 21.31 11.72 -0.75
C TYR A 170 21.01 10.96 -2.04
N LYS A 171 19.76 10.52 -2.25
CA LYS A 171 19.38 9.74 -3.45
C LYS A 171 19.69 10.49 -4.74
N ASN A 172 19.36 11.77 -4.80
CA ASN A 172 19.56 12.59 -6.00
C ASN A 172 21.03 12.89 -6.28
N LYS A 173 21.88 12.91 -5.24
CA LYS A 173 23.32 13.15 -5.34
C LYS A 173 24.16 11.94 -4.95
N ARG A 174 23.64 10.73 -5.16
CA ARG A 174 24.21 9.50 -4.60
C ARG A 174 25.68 9.32 -4.96
N GLN A 175 26.05 9.53 -6.22
CA GLN A 175 27.44 9.37 -6.68
C GLN A 175 28.39 10.32 -5.94
N TRP A 176 27.99 11.58 -5.76
CA TRP A 176 28.79 12.57 -5.03
C TRP A 176 28.95 12.18 -3.56
N PHE A 177 27.86 11.79 -2.89
CA PHE A 177 27.90 11.36 -1.50
C PHE A 177 28.71 10.09 -1.31
N ASP A 178 28.52 9.07 -2.16
CA ASP A 178 29.24 7.80 -2.07
C ASP A 178 30.76 8.01 -2.25
N SER A 179 31.17 8.89 -3.19
CA SER A 179 32.57 9.28 -3.37
C SER A 179 33.11 10.00 -2.13
N LYS A 180 32.40 11.03 -1.64
CA LYS A 180 32.84 11.82 -0.50
C LYS A 180 32.94 10.98 0.78
N VAL A 181 31.98 10.09 1.01
CA VAL A 181 32.00 9.14 2.12
C VAL A 181 33.22 8.21 2.01
N ALA A 182 33.52 7.67 0.83
CA ALA A 182 34.70 6.82 0.63
C ALA A 182 36.01 7.54 0.97
N ASP A 183 36.13 8.81 0.59
CA ASP A 183 37.30 9.64 0.92
C ASP A 183 37.42 9.88 2.43
N ILE A 184 36.30 10.17 3.11
CA ILE A 184 36.27 10.36 4.58
C ILE A 184 36.66 9.07 5.30
N VAL A 185 36.10 7.93 4.89
CA VAL A 185 36.39 6.61 5.50
C VAL A 185 37.86 6.22 5.31
N ARG A 186 38.46 6.56 4.15
CA ARG A 186 39.89 6.34 3.88
C ARG A 186 40.77 7.17 4.82
N ALA A 187 40.40 8.42 5.09
CA ALA A 187 41.16 9.32 5.95
C ALA A 187 40.95 9.03 7.45
N ARG A 188 39.75 8.59 7.83
CA ARG A 188 39.36 8.32 9.21
C ARG A 188 38.50 7.04 9.27
N PRO A 189 39.02 5.93 9.82
CA PRO A 189 38.22 4.73 10.00
C PRO A 189 37.05 5.00 10.96
N ALA A 190 35.89 4.41 10.67
CA ALA A 190 34.69 4.59 11.48
C ALA A 190 34.82 3.93 12.85
N ASN A 191 34.25 4.55 13.89
CA ASN A 191 34.13 3.93 15.21
C ASN A 191 33.09 2.80 15.15
N PRO A 192 33.44 1.54 15.50
CA PRO A 192 32.50 0.42 15.53
C PRO A 192 31.22 0.69 16.34
N GLU A 193 31.30 1.48 17.44
CA GLU A 193 30.14 1.80 18.28
C GLU A 193 29.14 2.76 17.61
N ALA A 194 29.58 3.49 16.58
CA ALA A 194 28.75 4.46 15.89
C ALA A 194 28.02 3.87 14.67
N LEU A 195 28.28 2.61 14.33
CA LEU A 195 27.71 1.94 13.17
C LEU A 195 26.20 1.73 13.31
N HIS A 196 25.49 1.80 12.18
CA HIS A 196 24.07 1.47 12.13
C HIS A 196 23.86 -0.01 12.42
N VAL A 197 22.89 -0.31 13.31
CA VAL A 197 22.63 -1.67 13.81
C VAL A 197 22.21 -2.65 12.69
N GLN A 198 21.63 -2.15 11.60
CA GLN A 198 21.14 -2.99 10.51
C GLN A 198 22.17 -3.11 9.38
N ASP A 199 22.61 -4.33 9.08
CA ASP A 199 23.42 -4.67 7.92
C ASP A 199 22.65 -5.64 7.00
N ARG A 200 22.46 -5.26 5.73
CA ARG A 200 21.73 -6.08 4.75
C ARG A 200 22.46 -7.36 4.36
N ARG A 201 23.76 -7.47 4.57
CA ARG A 201 24.53 -8.70 4.31
C ARG A 201 24.09 -9.84 5.20
N LEU A 202 23.68 -9.52 6.43
CA LEU A 202 23.19 -10.50 7.41
C LEU A 202 21.79 -11.04 7.05
N ASN A 203 21.06 -10.35 6.17
CA ASN A 203 19.78 -10.86 5.64
C ASN A 203 19.94 -11.96 4.60
N ARG A 204 21.18 -12.36 4.25
CA ARG A 204 21.43 -13.60 3.53
C ARG A 204 21.10 -14.75 4.48
N ARG A 205 19.81 -15.13 4.54
CA ARG A 205 19.46 -16.49 4.92
C ARG A 205 20.23 -17.40 3.95
N PRO A 206 21.04 -18.36 4.41
CA PRO A 206 21.47 -19.42 3.52
C PRO A 206 20.18 -20.07 3.01
N TYR A 207 19.96 -20.01 1.70
CA TYR A 207 19.10 -20.98 1.07
C TYR A 207 19.72 -22.34 1.43
N ASN A 208 18.91 -23.22 2.01
CA ASN A 208 19.37 -24.42 2.69
C ASN A 208 19.84 -25.44 1.63
N ASP A 209 21.07 -25.25 1.12
CA ASP A 209 21.72 -26.06 0.09
C ASP A 209 21.91 -27.53 0.52
N ALA A 210 21.82 -27.78 1.82
CA ALA A 210 21.84 -29.11 2.42
C ALA A 210 20.66 -30.02 2.01
N TYR A 211 19.58 -29.47 1.45
CA TYR A 211 18.47 -30.28 0.92
C TYR A 211 18.69 -30.76 -0.52
N HIS A 212 19.42 -30.01 -1.36
CA HIS A 212 19.68 -30.43 -2.75
C HIS A 212 20.83 -31.44 -2.86
N LEU A 213 21.88 -31.32 -2.02
CA LEU A 213 23.00 -32.27 -2.03
C LEU A 213 22.60 -33.68 -1.55
N ARG A 214 21.55 -33.81 -0.72
CA ARG A 214 21.04 -35.11 -0.26
C ARG A 214 20.24 -35.84 -1.34
N GLU A 215 19.43 -35.11 -2.11
CA GLU A 215 18.68 -35.70 -3.23
C GLU A 215 19.62 -36.15 -4.36
N GLU A 216 20.70 -35.40 -4.64
CA GLU A 216 21.70 -35.78 -5.65
C GLU A 216 22.67 -36.91 -5.22
N GLU A 217 22.75 -37.23 -3.92
CA GLU A 217 23.46 -38.41 -3.42
C GLU A 217 22.54 -39.65 -3.40
N GLU A 218 21.27 -39.49 -3.02
CA GLU A 218 20.29 -40.59 -3.01
C GLU A 218 19.93 -41.07 -4.43
N GLU A 219 19.81 -40.18 -5.42
CA GLU A 219 19.60 -40.58 -6.83
C GLU A 219 20.82 -41.28 -7.46
N ARG A 220 22.03 -41.11 -6.89
CA ARG A 220 23.27 -41.68 -7.43
C ARG A 220 23.57 -43.08 -6.90
N THR A 221 22.95 -43.48 -5.80
CA THR A 221 23.18 -44.78 -5.15
C THR A 221 22.33 -45.92 -5.71
N ASP A 222 21.31 -45.63 -6.52
CA ASP A 222 20.38 -46.66 -7.03
C ASP A 222 20.74 -47.21 -8.43
N GLU A 223 21.71 -46.62 -9.15
CA GLU A 223 22.12 -47.08 -10.50
C GLU A 223 23.38 -47.98 -10.54
N GLU A 224 24.15 -48.13 -9.46
CA GLU A 224 25.32 -49.03 -9.42
C GLU A 224 25.13 -50.22 -8.46
N ALA A 225 24.29 -51.17 -8.87
CA ALA A 225 24.29 -52.51 -8.29
C ALA A 225 24.09 -53.58 -9.38
N ASP A 226 25.16 -53.91 -10.11
CA ASP A 226 25.24 -55.14 -10.92
C ASP A 226 26.17 -56.17 -10.25
N PRO A 227 25.69 -57.38 -9.89
CA PRO A 227 26.47 -58.37 -9.15
C PRO A 227 27.04 -59.48 -10.06
N GLN A 228 28.28 -59.92 -9.77
CA GLN A 228 28.98 -61.18 -10.16
C GLN A 228 30.29 -60.93 -10.93
N ALA A 229 31.41 -61.64 -10.75
CA ALA A 229 31.80 -62.76 -9.90
C ALA A 229 33.34 -62.82 -9.83
N SER A 230 33.82 -63.46 -8.76
CA SER A 230 35.17 -63.92 -8.47
C SER A 230 35.94 -64.62 -9.59
N LEU A 231 37.28 -64.45 -9.64
CA LEU A 231 38.31 -65.51 -9.48
C LEU A 231 39.69 -65.03 -9.97
N SER A 232 40.71 -65.07 -9.10
CA SER A 232 42.14 -65.22 -9.46
C SER A 232 42.48 -66.73 -9.58
N PRO A 233 43.68 -67.23 -9.97
CA PRO A 233 44.99 -66.57 -10.24
C PRO A 233 45.80 -67.16 -11.45
N SER A 234 47.01 -66.64 -11.77
CA SER A 234 48.22 -67.43 -12.16
C SER A 234 49.30 -66.66 -12.98
N PHE A 235 50.45 -66.40 -12.33
CA PHE A 235 51.86 -66.65 -12.74
C PHE A 235 52.43 -66.34 -14.17
N ARG A 236 53.38 -65.36 -14.16
CA ARG A 236 54.79 -65.29 -14.70
C ARG A 236 55.09 -65.34 -16.23
N PRO A 237 56.32 -64.97 -16.70
CA PRO A 237 57.42 -64.16 -16.14
C PRO A 237 58.02 -63.09 -17.12
N SER A 238 58.97 -62.26 -16.61
CA SER A 238 59.85 -61.34 -17.37
C SER A 238 60.74 -62.04 -18.42
N PRO A 239 61.29 -61.29 -19.40
CA PRO A 239 62.73 -60.97 -19.30
C PRO A 239 63.11 -59.61 -19.92
N VAL A 240 64.09 -58.92 -19.33
CA VAL A 240 65.06 -58.10 -20.10
C VAL A 240 66.42 -58.24 -19.42
N LEU A 241 67.36 -58.88 -20.14
CA LEU A 241 68.80 -58.76 -19.91
C LEU A 241 69.34 -57.58 -20.75
N LEU A 242 70.45 -57.04 -20.26
CA LEU A 242 71.38 -56.10 -20.90
C LEU A 242 71.71 -56.45 -22.36
#